data_AF-A0A0F5I1U5-F1
#
_entry.id   AF-A0A0F5I1U5-F1
#
_cell.length_a   1.000
_cell.length_b   1.000
_cell.length_c   1.000
_cell.angle_alpha   90.00
_cell.angle_beta   90.00
_cell.angle_gamma   90.00
#
_symmetry.space_group_name_H-M   'P 1'
#
loop_
_entity.id
_entity.type
_entity.pdbx_description
1 polymer ?
#
loop_
_entity_poly.entity_id
_entity_poly.type
_entity_poly.pdbx_seq_one_letter_code
_entity_poly.pdbx_strand_id
1 'polypeptide(L)'
;MENKNKIIEGVKMGGLFVILLALTLYVPVLGMIVSLLLPLPFLVYGAKQPVQIAIGFALIGILLSILIGGLPAVLLAFLFIVLGTVMGVMIQKKRDKLSIFMTGTLIFLLSMVASYALAMTFAEEAIRGMSDSFQQSYQESIDMMESMGQPVPEEAISQGHAMLDYLSALLPSFLVLFSLVYVLFIMLINFPLAKRMSIDIPRFRPFREWQLPKSILWYYVLFLVLSLMAPPEQGSMWYFAYVNIMFMLQFCLLLQGLSFLYFFFYMKKWSIVFPILLTIFSFLILPLLYLVRLLGIIDLGFDLKRRLQQKG
;
A
#
# COMPACT_ATOMS: atom_id res chain seq x y z
N MET A 1 -30.50 13.92 25.09
CA MET A 1 -29.25 13.35 25.67
C MET A 1 -28.34 12.74 24.59
N GLU A 2 -28.89 12.06 23.59
CA GLU A 2 -28.12 11.44 22.50
C GLU A 2 -27.22 12.43 21.72
N ASN A 3 -27.73 13.61 21.35
CA ASN A 3 -26.93 14.63 20.63
C ASN A 3 -25.76 15.19 21.45
N LYS A 4 -25.91 15.32 22.78
CA LYS A 4 -24.83 15.81 23.66
C LYS A 4 -23.67 14.81 23.69
N ASN A 5 -23.97 13.52 23.71
CA ASN A 5 -22.96 12.46 23.71
C ASN A 5 -22.20 12.42 22.37
N LYS A 6 -22.89 12.63 21.23
CA LYS A 6 -22.28 12.72 19.90
C LYS A 6 -21.28 13.88 19.79
N ILE A 7 -21.62 15.04 20.37
CA ILE A 7 -20.75 16.22 20.40
C ILE A 7 -19.53 15.96 21.29
N ILE A 8 -19.73 15.43 22.50
CA ILE A 8 -18.62 15.14 23.43
C ILE A 8 -17.63 14.14 22.80
N GLU A 9 -18.13 13.10 22.15
CA GLU A 9 -17.28 12.13 21.46
C GLU A 9 -16.56 12.76 20.27
N GLY A 10 -17.24 13.60 19.49
CA GLY A 10 -16.63 14.34 18.38
C GLY A 10 -15.51 15.26 18.85
N VAL A 11 -15.70 15.99 19.95
CA VAL A 11 -14.65 16.84 20.54
C VAL A 11 -13.45 16.01 21.00
N LYS A 12 -13.68 14.85 21.64
CA LYS A 12 -12.59 13.94 22.04
C LYS A 12 -11.78 13.42 20.85
N MET A 13 -12.46 12.96 19.80
CA MET A 13 -11.81 12.46 18.58
C MET A 13 -11.11 13.60 17.82
N GLY A 14 -11.71 14.78 17.77
CA GLY A 14 -11.11 15.97 17.17
C GLY A 14 -9.84 16.39 17.90
N GLY A 15 -9.88 16.44 19.25
CA GLY A 15 -8.70 16.71 20.07
C GLY A 15 -7.59 15.67 19.88
N LEU A 16 -7.94 14.37 19.83
CA LEU A 16 -6.98 13.31 19.52
C LEU A 16 -6.35 13.50 18.14
N PHE A 17 -7.14 13.82 17.11
CA PHE A 17 -6.64 14.09 15.77
C PHE A 17 -5.67 15.27 15.74
N VAL A 18 -6.00 16.39 16.40
CA VAL A 18 -5.13 17.58 16.48
C VAL A 18 -3.77 17.21 17.07
N ILE A 19 -3.75 16.46 18.17
CA ILE A 19 -2.51 16.00 18.81
C ILE A 19 -1.71 15.11 17.87
N LEU A 20 -2.35 14.10 17.26
CA LEU A 20 -1.68 13.18 16.33
C LEU A 20 -1.12 13.91 15.10
N LEU A 21 -1.86 14.89 14.56
CA LEU A 21 -1.44 15.66 13.39
C LEU A 21 -0.26 16.57 13.74
N ALA A 22 -0.32 17.28 14.87
CA ALA A 22 0.80 18.10 15.33
C ALA A 22 2.08 17.26 15.56
N LEU A 23 1.96 16.09 16.20
CA LEU A 23 3.08 15.17 16.38
C LEU A 23 3.62 14.67 15.03
N THR A 24 2.74 14.42 14.06
CA THR A 24 3.15 13.97 12.73
C THR A 24 3.94 15.03 11.98
N LEU A 25 3.55 16.31 12.10
CA LEU A 25 4.17 17.41 11.37
C LEU A 25 5.45 17.94 12.03
N TYR A 26 5.49 17.99 13.36
CA TYR A 26 6.53 18.73 14.09
C TYR A 26 7.54 17.86 14.82
N VAL A 27 7.34 16.54 14.85
CA VAL A 27 8.29 15.61 15.48
C VAL A 27 8.91 14.69 14.41
N PRO A 28 10.13 14.97 13.92
CA PRO A 28 10.81 14.14 12.94
C PRO A 28 10.96 12.68 13.40
N VAL A 29 10.97 11.74 12.45
CA VAL A 29 11.04 10.27 12.65
C VAL A 29 9.82 9.68 13.38
N LEU A 30 9.49 10.17 14.58
CA LEU A 30 8.30 9.76 15.32
C LEU A 30 7.02 10.08 14.55
N GLY A 31 6.99 11.18 13.80
CA GLY A 31 5.84 11.56 12.98
C GLY A 31 5.44 10.49 11.97
N MET A 32 6.41 9.76 11.39
CA MET A 32 6.12 8.65 10.48
C MET A 32 5.37 7.51 11.20
N ILE A 33 5.78 7.16 12.41
CA ILE A 33 5.13 6.11 13.20
C ILE A 33 3.75 6.59 13.69
N VAL A 34 3.66 7.83 14.17
CA VAL A 34 2.42 8.44 14.67
C VAL A 34 1.39 8.60 13.54
N SER A 35 1.83 8.83 12.30
CA SER A 35 0.93 8.96 11.14
C SER A 35 0.04 7.73 10.94
N LEU A 36 0.50 6.54 11.32
CA LEU A 36 -0.29 5.30 11.26
C LEU A 36 -1.53 5.35 12.16
N LEU A 37 -1.56 6.22 13.17
CA LEU A 37 -2.71 6.42 14.07
C LEU A 37 -3.65 7.53 13.63
N LEU A 38 -3.29 8.36 12.64
CA LEU A 38 -4.14 9.47 12.18
C LEU A 38 -5.53 9.05 11.69
N PRO A 39 -5.74 7.88 11.07
CA PRO A 39 -7.08 7.41 10.72
C PRO A 39 -7.95 7.06 11.93
N LEU A 40 -7.36 6.77 13.11
CA LEU A 40 -8.06 6.22 14.27
C LEU A 40 -9.27 7.06 14.69
N PRO A 41 -9.18 8.40 14.85
CA PRO A 41 -10.29 9.20 15.34
C PRO A 41 -11.47 9.18 14.37
N PHE A 42 -11.20 9.24 13.06
CA PHE A 42 -12.22 9.19 12.01
C PHE A 42 -12.82 7.79 11.84
N LEU A 43 -12.00 6.74 11.98
CA LEU A 43 -12.45 5.36 11.97
C LEU A 43 -13.41 5.08 13.13
N VAL A 44 -13.03 5.46 14.35
CA VAL A 44 -13.85 5.23 15.55
C VAL A 44 -15.13 6.05 15.49
N TYR A 45 -15.04 7.33 15.12
CA TYR A 45 -16.22 8.19 15.03
C TYR A 45 -17.17 7.73 13.90
N GLY A 46 -16.63 7.41 12.73
CA GLY A 46 -17.40 6.91 11.58
C GLY A 46 -18.03 5.54 11.81
N ALA A 47 -17.43 4.69 12.65
CA ALA A 47 -18.01 3.40 13.02
C ALA A 47 -19.22 3.53 13.98
N LYS A 48 -19.32 4.64 14.72
CA LYS A 48 -20.40 4.88 15.71
C LYS A 48 -21.51 5.78 15.20
N GLN A 49 -21.20 6.73 14.33
CA GLN A 49 -22.13 7.79 13.93
C GLN A 49 -22.68 7.59 12.52
N PRO A 50 -23.92 8.03 12.23
CA PRO A 50 -24.48 8.04 10.88
C PRO A 50 -23.52 8.69 9.87
N VAL A 51 -23.56 8.20 8.62
CA VAL A 51 -22.64 8.62 7.55
C VAL A 51 -22.59 10.15 7.38
N GLN A 52 -23.72 10.85 7.48
CA GLN A 52 -23.77 12.31 7.34
C GLN A 52 -22.97 13.01 8.44
N ILE A 53 -23.06 12.51 9.67
CA ILE A 53 -22.34 13.05 10.84
C ILE A 53 -20.84 12.73 10.73
N ALA A 54 -20.49 11.54 10.24
CA ALA A 54 -19.10 11.17 9.99
C ALA A 54 -18.45 12.07 8.92
N ILE A 55 -19.16 12.38 7.83
CA ILE A 55 -18.70 13.32 6.79
C ILE A 55 -18.53 14.73 7.37
N GLY A 56 -19.49 15.20 8.17
CA GLY A 56 -19.36 16.50 8.86
C GLY A 56 -18.11 16.57 9.75
N PHE A 57 -17.82 15.50 10.48
CA PHE A 57 -16.59 15.40 11.29
C PHE A 57 -15.32 15.37 10.45
N ALA A 58 -15.33 14.69 9.29
CA ALA A 58 -14.22 14.71 8.35
C ALA A 58 -13.92 16.13 7.83
N LEU A 59 -14.97 16.90 7.48
CA LEU A 59 -14.83 18.30 7.05
C LEU A 59 -14.25 19.19 8.17
N ILE A 60 -14.69 18.99 9.42
CA ILE A 60 -14.08 19.66 10.58
C ILE A 60 -12.61 19.28 10.72
N GLY A 61 -12.25 18.02 10.51
CA GLY A 61 -10.85 17.56 10.49
C GLY A 61 -10.00 18.29 9.45
N ILE A 62 -10.53 18.52 8.25
CA ILE A 62 -9.84 19.31 7.21
C ILE A 62 -9.65 20.76 7.67
N LEU A 63 -10.67 21.40 8.24
CA LEU A 63 -10.55 22.75 8.79
C LEU A 63 -9.49 22.83 9.91
N LEU A 64 -9.47 21.84 10.81
CA LEU A 64 -8.47 21.75 11.87
C LEU A 64 -7.05 21.59 11.30
N SER A 65 -6.89 20.83 10.21
CA SER A 65 -5.58 20.66 9.58
C SER A 65 -5.03 21.97 8.99
N ILE A 66 -5.90 22.83 8.42
CA ILE A 66 -5.52 24.17 7.95
C ILE A 66 -4.97 25.00 9.11
N LEU A 67 -5.66 24.98 10.25
CA LEU A 67 -5.27 25.78 11.42
C LEU A 67 -3.95 25.33 12.03
N ILE A 68 -3.62 24.04 11.94
CA ILE A 68 -2.41 23.48 12.53
C ILE A 68 -1.19 23.78 11.67
N GLY A 69 -1.24 23.50 10.37
CA GLY A 69 -0.04 23.57 9.52
C GLY A 69 -0.29 23.97 8.08
N GLY A 70 -1.42 24.62 7.77
CA GLY A 70 -1.73 25.15 6.45
C GLY A 70 -1.87 24.07 5.37
N LEU A 71 -1.49 24.41 4.13
CA LEU A 71 -1.67 23.53 2.96
C LEU A 71 -0.95 22.17 3.10
N PRO A 72 0.32 22.07 3.55
CA PRO A 72 0.98 20.77 3.74
C PRO A 72 0.23 19.86 4.73
N ALA A 73 -0.30 20.44 5.82
CA ALA A 73 -1.08 19.69 6.80
C ALA A 73 -2.39 19.17 6.21
N VAL A 74 -3.06 19.95 5.35
CA VAL A 74 -4.28 19.52 4.64
C VAL A 74 -3.98 18.35 3.69
N LEU A 75 -2.93 18.48 2.88
CA LEU A 75 -2.53 17.44 1.92
C LEU A 75 -2.26 16.10 2.60
N LEU A 76 -1.58 16.15 3.74
CA LEU A 76 -1.31 14.98 4.57
C LEU A 76 -2.57 14.47 5.27
N ALA A 77 -3.30 15.35 5.95
CA ALA A 77 -4.48 14.98 6.72
C ALA A 77 -5.59 14.38 5.84
N PHE A 78 -5.77 14.89 4.62
CA PHE A 78 -6.74 14.40 3.65
C PHE A 78 -6.63 12.89 3.43
N LEU A 79 -5.41 12.36 3.31
CA LEU A 79 -5.14 10.92 3.15
C LEU A 79 -5.77 10.10 4.27
N PHE A 80 -5.53 10.51 5.51
CA PHE A 80 -5.90 9.76 6.71
C PHE A 80 -7.34 10.00 7.14
N ILE A 81 -7.87 11.22 6.93
CA ILE A 81 -9.25 11.60 7.21
C ILE A 81 -10.20 10.77 6.32
N VAL A 82 -9.95 10.77 5.02
CA VAL A 82 -10.81 10.06 4.06
C VAL A 82 -10.72 8.55 4.31
N LEU A 83 -9.51 8.01 4.48
CA LEU A 83 -9.30 6.60 4.79
C LEU A 83 -10.03 6.17 6.07
N GLY A 84 -9.80 6.89 7.18
CA GLY A 84 -10.41 6.58 8.46
C GLY A 84 -11.93 6.65 8.41
N THR A 85 -12.48 7.70 7.80
CA THR A 85 -13.93 7.88 7.64
C THR A 85 -14.56 6.75 6.83
N VAL A 86 -13.98 6.39 5.68
CA VAL A 86 -14.50 5.29 4.84
C VAL A 86 -14.42 3.96 5.57
N MET A 87 -13.29 3.64 6.21
CA MET A 87 -13.16 2.42 7.01
C MET A 87 -14.18 2.36 8.13
N GLY A 88 -14.36 3.45 8.87
CA GLY A 88 -15.37 3.56 9.93
C GLY A 88 -16.78 3.28 9.42
N VAL A 89 -17.18 3.94 8.32
CA VAL A 89 -18.50 3.73 7.71
C VAL A 89 -18.69 2.31 7.19
N MET A 90 -17.66 1.67 6.64
CA MET A 90 -17.74 0.27 6.20
C MET A 90 -17.88 -0.70 7.38
N ILE A 91 -17.20 -0.43 8.50
CA ILE A 91 -17.36 -1.17 9.75
C ILE A 91 -18.79 -1.01 10.29
N GLN A 92 -19.32 0.21 10.31
CA GLN A 92 -20.72 0.49 10.68
C GLN A 92 -21.71 -0.33 9.82
N LYS A 93 -21.44 -0.43 8.52
CA LYS A 93 -22.24 -1.20 7.55
C LYS A 93 -21.93 -2.71 7.58
N LYS A 94 -21.18 -3.20 8.57
CA LYS A 94 -20.84 -4.62 8.77
C LYS A 94 -20.20 -5.28 7.53
N ARG A 95 -19.39 -4.52 6.77
CA ARG A 95 -18.62 -5.07 5.65
C ARG A 95 -17.53 -6.01 6.17
N ASP A 96 -17.17 -7.01 5.38
CA ASP A 96 -16.10 -7.93 5.74
C ASP A 96 -14.73 -7.23 5.72
N LYS A 97 -13.77 -7.78 6.46
CA LYS A 97 -12.46 -7.16 6.65
C LYS A 97 -11.64 -7.06 5.36
N LEU A 98 -11.82 -8.00 4.42
CA LEU A 98 -11.13 -7.97 3.13
C LEU A 98 -11.69 -6.83 2.26
N SER A 99 -13.02 -6.66 2.22
CA SER A 99 -13.65 -5.53 1.55
C SER A 99 -13.16 -4.20 2.12
N ILE A 100 -13.07 -4.07 3.45
CA ILE A 100 -12.53 -2.86 4.09
C ILE A 100 -11.06 -2.61 3.71
N PHE A 101 -10.25 -3.67 3.66
CA PHE A 101 -8.85 -3.57 3.25
C PHE A 101 -8.69 -3.12 1.78
N MET A 102 -9.43 -3.74 0.86
CA MET A 102 -9.35 -3.43 -0.57
C MET A 102 -9.89 -2.03 -0.86
N THR A 103 -11.04 -1.65 -0.30
CA THR A 103 -11.59 -0.31 -0.45
C THR A 103 -10.70 0.73 0.23
N GLY A 104 -10.17 0.44 1.42
CA GLY A 104 -9.23 1.31 2.11
C GLY A 104 -7.95 1.55 1.31
N THR A 105 -7.39 0.49 0.71
CA THR A 105 -6.23 0.58 -0.20
C THR A 105 -6.53 1.49 -1.39
N LEU A 106 -7.66 1.27 -2.06
CA LEU A 106 -8.05 2.07 -3.22
C LEU A 106 -8.27 3.54 -2.84
N ILE A 107 -8.96 3.80 -1.73
CA ILE A 107 -9.20 5.15 -1.24
C ILE A 107 -7.90 5.84 -0.86
N PHE A 108 -7.00 5.15 -0.15
CA PHE A 108 -5.70 5.71 0.21
C PHE A 108 -4.86 6.04 -1.03
N LEU A 109 -4.82 5.15 -2.02
CA LEU A 109 -4.15 5.39 -3.29
C LEU A 109 -4.72 6.60 -4.02
N LEU A 110 -6.05 6.68 -4.17
CA LEU A 110 -6.72 7.80 -4.83
C LEU A 110 -6.47 9.12 -4.08
N SER A 111 -6.51 9.10 -2.75
CA SER A 111 -6.18 10.25 -1.93
C SER A 111 -4.72 10.66 -2.09
N MET A 112 -3.79 9.70 -2.18
CA MET A 112 -2.36 9.97 -2.41
C MET A 112 -2.13 10.64 -3.76
N VAL A 113 -2.75 10.12 -4.82
CA VAL A 113 -2.68 10.71 -6.17
C VAL A 113 -3.31 12.09 -6.19
N ALA A 114 -4.46 12.29 -5.52
CA ALA A 114 -5.10 13.60 -5.44
C ALA A 114 -4.26 14.62 -4.66
N SER A 115 -3.68 14.23 -3.52
CA SER A 115 -2.77 15.09 -2.76
C SER A 115 -1.51 15.42 -3.55
N TYR A 116 -0.94 14.47 -4.29
CA TYR A 116 0.20 14.72 -5.17
C TYR A 116 -0.15 15.69 -6.31
N ALA A 117 -1.30 15.51 -6.98
CA ALA A 117 -1.76 16.39 -8.03
C ALA A 117 -2.00 17.83 -7.52
N LEU A 118 -2.56 17.98 -6.32
CA LEU A 118 -2.73 19.29 -5.68
C LEU A 118 -1.37 19.88 -5.26
N ALA A 119 -0.43 19.07 -4.78
CA ALA A 119 0.92 19.54 -4.47
C ALA A 119 1.62 20.08 -5.72
N MET A 120 1.48 19.41 -6.86
CA MET A 120 2.03 19.89 -8.14
C MET A 120 1.52 21.28 -8.53
N THR A 121 0.26 21.63 -8.24
CA THR A 121 -0.27 22.96 -8.60
C THR A 121 0.27 24.09 -7.75
N PHE A 122 0.73 23.82 -6.53
CA PHE A 122 1.19 24.85 -5.58
C PHE A 122 2.70 24.83 -5.29
N ALA A 123 3.39 23.74 -5.64
CA ALA A 123 4.80 23.50 -5.32
C ALA A 123 5.57 22.85 -6.48
N GLU A 124 5.19 23.15 -7.72
CA GLU A 124 5.78 22.56 -8.94
C GLU A 124 7.31 22.65 -8.96
N GLU A 125 7.86 23.85 -8.71
CA GLU A 125 9.30 24.12 -8.76
C GLU A 125 10.08 23.31 -7.71
N ALA A 126 9.54 23.20 -6.49
CA ALA A 126 10.15 22.40 -5.44
C ALA A 126 10.17 20.90 -5.79
N ILE A 127 9.12 20.41 -6.43
CA ILE A 127 9.03 18.98 -6.79
C ILE A 127 9.88 18.67 -8.02
N ARG A 128 9.96 19.58 -9.01
CA ARG A 128 10.90 19.46 -10.13
C ARG A 128 12.34 19.47 -9.64
N GLY A 129 12.69 20.36 -8.72
CA GLY A 129 14.02 20.41 -8.11
C GLY A 129 14.45 19.09 -7.46
N MET A 130 13.51 18.31 -6.90
CA MET A 130 13.82 16.97 -6.38
C MET A 130 14.16 15.96 -7.47
N SER A 131 13.47 16.01 -8.62
CA SER A 131 13.76 15.14 -9.77
C SER A 131 15.13 15.44 -10.36
N ASP A 132 15.44 16.72 -10.55
CA ASP A 132 16.71 17.17 -11.11
C ASP A 132 17.88 16.83 -10.16
N SER A 133 17.66 16.98 -8.85
CA SER A 133 18.65 16.59 -7.83
C SER A 133 19.01 15.10 -7.88
N PHE A 134 18.05 14.23 -8.24
CA PHE A 134 18.31 12.80 -8.34
C PHE A 134 19.19 12.45 -9.55
N GLN A 135 18.92 13.06 -10.71
CA GLN A 135 19.76 12.91 -11.89
C GLN A 135 21.16 13.50 -11.66
N GLN A 136 21.24 14.67 -11.02
CA GLN A 136 22.49 15.30 -10.65
C GLN A 136 23.30 14.41 -9.69
N SER A 137 22.67 13.83 -8.66
CA SER A 137 23.35 12.93 -7.71
C SER A 137 23.93 11.69 -8.39
N TYR A 138 23.24 11.17 -9.43
CA TYR A 138 23.75 10.05 -10.22
C TYR A 138 24.98 10.46 -11.04
N GLN A 139 24.95 11.64 -11.68
CA GLN A 139 26.10 12.17 -12.40
C GLN A 139 27.29 12.45 -11.47
N GLU A 140 27.06 13.08 -10.32
CA GLU A 140 28.11 13.32 -9.32
C GLU A 140 28.75 12.02 -8.82
N SER A 141 27.99 10.94 -8.76
CA SER A 141 28.52 9.61 -8.41
C SER A 141 29.47 9.07 -9.48
N ILE A 142 29.18 9.30 -10.76
CA ILE A 142 30.06 8.92 -11.88
C ILE A 142 31.35 9.75 -11.83
N ASP A 143 31.23 11.07 -11.72
CA ASP A 143 32.36 12.00 -11.68
C ASP A 143 33.29 11.69 -10.49
N MET A 144 32.72 11.29 -9.33
CA MET A 144 33.49 10.85 -8.17
C MET A 144 34.29 9.58 -8.47
N MET A 145 33.70 8.57 -9.12
CA MET A 145 34.42 7.34 -9.49
C MET A 145 35.56 7.62 -10.49
N GLU A 146 35.31 8.47 -11.48
CA GLU A 146 36.34 8.91 -12.43
C GLU A 146 37.51 9.62 -11.72
N SER A 147 37.20 10.52 -10.77
CA SER A 147 38.21 11.22 -9.98
C SER A 147 39.07 10.30 -9.11
N MET A 148 38.55 9.14 -8.72
CA MET A 148 39.28 8.10 -7.98
C MET A 148 40.12 7.18 -8.89
N GLY A 149 40.20 7.48 -10.20
CA GLY A 149 40.92 6.68 -11.19
C GLY A 149 40.18 5.39 -11.57
N GLN A 150 38.87 5.31 -11.31
CA GLN A 150 38.00 4.21 -11.70
C GLN A 150 37.01 4.69 -12.78
N PRO A 151 37.46 4.86 -14.04
CA PRO A 151 36.57 5.28 -15.11
C PRO A 151 35.45 4.26 -15.29
N VAL A 152 34.21 4.74 -15.26
CA VAL A 152 33.03 3.91 -15.44
C VAL A 152 32.84 3.69 -16.94
N PRO A 153 32.77 2.44 -17.44
CA PRO A 153 32.52 2.20 -18.85
C PRO A 153 31.19 2.85 -19.30
N GLU A 154 31.14 3.45 -20.49
CA GLU A 154 29.91 4.04 -21.03
C GLU A 154 28.73 3.04 -21.06
N GLU A 155 29.04 1.75 -21.30
CA GLU A 155 28.04 0.68 -21.24
C GLU A 155 27.44 0.55 -19.83
N ALA A 156 28.23 0.66 -18.78
CA ALA A 156 27.73 0.63 -17.41
C ALA A 156 26.89 1.87 -17.07
N ILE A 157 27.29 3.05 -17.57
CA ILE A 157 26.52 4.29 -17.41
C ILE A 157 25.14 4.15 -18.08
N SER A 158 25.11 3.68 -19.33
CA SER A 158 23.86 3.48 -20.09
C SER A 158 22.94 2.42 -19.46
N GLN A 159 23.50 1.32 -18.94
CA GLN A 159 22.73 0.33 -18.18
C GLN A 159 22.13 0.92 -16.91
N GLY A 160 22.86 1.79 -16.21
CA GLY A 160 22.35 2.49 -15.04
C GLY A 160 21.19 3.43 -15.37
N HIS A 161 21.28 4.21 -16.44
CA HIS A 161 20.16 5.03 -16.91
C HIS A 161 18.93 4.17 -17.29
N ALA A 162 19.12 3.06 -18.01
CA ALA A 162 18.05 2.15 -18.35
C ALA A 162 17.36 1.55 -17.10
N MET A 163 18.12 1.28 -16.03
CA MET A 163 17.58 0.84 -14.75
C MET A 163 16.75 1.95 -14.08
N LEU A 164 17.23 3.20 -14.09
CA LEU A 164 16.48 4.34 -13.55
C LEU A 164 15.16 4.56 -14.30
N ASP A 165 15.17 4.45 -15.62
CA ASP A 165 13.96 4.53 -16.45
C ASP A 165 12.99 3.39 -16.14
N TYR A 166 13.48 2.16 -15.94
CA TYR A 166 12.66 1.02 -15.54
C TYR A 166 12.03 1.22 -14.15
N LEU A 167 12.79 1.72 -13.17
CA LEU A 167 12.29 2.05 -11.84
C LEU A 167 11.24 3.17 -11.90
N SER A 168 11.47 4.19 -12.74
CA SER A 168 10.53 5.29 -12.97
C SER A 168 9.25 4.78 -13.62
N ALA A 169 9.35 3.86 -14.59
CA ALA A 169 8.20 3.21 -15.20
C ALA A 169 7.38 2.37 -14.20
N LEU A 170 8.01 1.81 -13.16
CA LEU A 170 7.36 1.05 -12.09
C LEU A 170 6.69 1.91 -11.01
N LEU A 171 6.87 3.24 -11.03
CA LEU A 171 6.35 4.13 -10.01
C LEU A 171 4.85 3.92 -9.73
N PRO A 172 3.95 3.76 -10.74
CA PRO A 172 2.55 3.48 -10.47
C PRO A 172 2.33 2.18 -9.68
N SER A 173 3.09 1.13 -9.98
CA SER A 173 3.03 -0.13 -9.26
C SER A 173 3.52 0.01 -7.83
N PHE A 174 4.59 0.77 -7.60
CA PHE A 174 5.08 1.04 -6.26
C PHE A 174 4.07 1.84 -5.43
N LEU A 175 3.33 2.78 -6.03
CA LEU A 175 2.26 3.49 -5.32
C LEU A 175 1.13 2.54 -4.87
N VAL A 176 0.72 1.60 -5.73
CA VAL A 176 -0.29 0.59 -5.38
C VAL A 176 0.22 -0.32 -4.27
N LEU A 177 1.46 -0.82 -4.39
CA LEU A 177 2.08 -1.71 -3.40
C LEU A 177 2.27 -1.01 -2.06
N PHE A 178 2.75 0.24 -2.08
CA PHE A 178 2.87 1.08 -0.89
C PHE A 178 1.51 1.25 -0.22
N SER A 179 0.47 1.58 -0.99
CA SER A 179 -0.89 1.72 -0.46
C SER A 179 -1.40 0.44 0.20
N LEU A 180 -1.18 -0.72 -0.44
CA LEU A 180 -1.56 -2.03 0.11
C LEU A 180 -0.87 -2.30 1.45
N VAL A 181 0.45 -2.14 1.50
CA VAL A 181 1.26 -2.42 2.70
C VAL A 181 0.94 -1.42 3.81
N TYR A 182 0.84 -0.14 3.46
CA TYR A 182 0.60 0.93 4.43
C TYR A 182 -0.80 0.83 5.06
N VAL A 183 -1.84 0.57 4.25
CA VAL A 183 -3.19 0.31 4.77
C VAL A 183 -3.26 -0.97 5.61
N LEU A 184 -2.47 -1.99 5.27
CA LEU A 184 -2.35 -3.19 6.10
C LEU A 184 -1.81 -2.84 7.49
N PHE A 185 -0.73 -2.04 7.58
CA PHE A 185 -0.18 -1.57 8.86
C PHE A 185 -1.19 -0.72 9.64
N ILE A 186 -1.89 0.19 8.97
CA ILE A 186 -2.98 0.98 9.57
C ILE A 186 -4.02 0.03 10.19
N MET A 187 -4.49 -0.97 9.47
CA MET A 187 -5.47 -1.93 10.02
C MET A 187 -4.89 -2.76 11.17
N LEU A 188 -3.63 -3.19 11.09
CA LEU A 188 -2.97 -3.98 12.14
C LEU A 188 -2.89 -3.20 13.46
N ILE A 189 -2.70 -1.88 13.41
CA ILE A 189 -2.58 -1.02 14.59
C ILE A 189 -3.95 -0.50 15.04
N ASN A 190 -4.73 0.06 14.12
CA ASN A 190 -5.97 0.78 14.44
C ASN A 190 -7.10 -0.16 14.84
N PHE A 191 -7.19 -1.36 14.27
CA PHE A 191 -8.33 -2.24 14.54
C PHE A 191 -8.30 -2.79 15.98
N PRO A 192 -7.16 -3.25 16.53
CA PRO A 192 -7.06 -3.58 17.95
C PRO A 192 -7.41 -2.41 18.87
N LEU A 193 -6.96 -1.20 18.54
CA LEU A 193 -7.28 0.01 19.32
C LEU A 193 -8.78 0.35 19.25
N ALA A 194 -9.37 0.34 18.07
CA ALA A 194 -10.80 0.55 17.87
C ALA A 194 -11.65 -0.49 18.62
N LYS A 195 -11.22 -1.75 18.66
CA LYS A 195 -11.87 -2.80 19.45
C LYS A 195 -11.89 -2.48 20.95
N ARG A 196 -10.80 -1.92 21.49
CA ARG A 196 -10.75 -1.42 22.89
C ARG A 196 -11.72 -0.25 23.13
N MET A 197 -12.08 0.48 22.07
CA MET A 197 -13.05 1.58 22.10
C MET A 197 -14.48 1.14 21.80
N SER A 198 -14.77 -0.16 21.97
CA SER A 198 -16.08 -0.80 21.76
C SER A 198 -16.59 -0.78 20.31
N ILE A 199 -15.67 -0.78 19.33
CA ILE A 199 -16.03 -0.99 17.92
C ILE A 199 -16.03 -2.50 17.61
N ASP A 200 -17.12 -2.98 16.99
CA ASP A 200 -17.20 -4.36 16.50
C ASP A 200 -16.44 -4.51 15.18
N ILE A 201 -15.21 -4.99 15.27
CA ILE A 201 -14.32 -5.14 14.12
C ILE A 201 -14.49 -6.54 13.49
N PRO A 202 -14.72 -6.64 12.16
CA PRO A 202 -14.83 -7.93 11.47
C PRO A 202 -13.52 -8.71 11.54
N ARG A 203 -13.59 -10.05 11.50
CA ARG A 203 -12.41 -10.92 11.54
C ARG A 203 -11.84 -11.15 10.14
N PHE A 204 -10.50 -11.22 10.02
CA PHE A 204 -9.85 -11.64 8.78
C PHE A 204 -10.03 -13.14 8.59
N ARG A 205 -10.28 -13.57 7.35
CA ARG A 205 -9.99 -14.95 6.97
C ARG A 205 -8.47 -15.18 7.06
N PRO A 206 -8.00 -16.29 7.63
CA PRO A 206 -6.58 -16.61 7.69
C PRO A 206 -5.92 -16.50 6.31
N PHE A 207 -4.71 -15.94 6.24
CA PHE A 207 -3.99 -15.76 4.97
C PHE A 207 -3.84 -17.06 4.16
N ARG A 208 -3.72 -18.21 4.84
CA ARG A 208 -3.70 -19.56 4.24
C ARG A 208 -4.94 -19.90 3.39
N GLU A 209 -6.10 -19.31 3.70
CA GLU A 209 -7.37 -19.54 3.01
C GLU A 209 -7.58 -18.58 1.84
N TRP A 210 -6.67 -17.64 1.60
CA TRP A 210 -6.80 -16.71 0.48
C TRP A 210 -6.66 -17.47 -0.85
N GLN A 211 -7.58 -17.22 -1.77
CA GLN A 211 -7.51 -17.77 -3.10
C GLN A 211 -7.90 -16.68 -4.09
N LEU A 212 -6.93 -16.29 -4.91
CA LEU A 212 -7.14 -15.31 -5.95
C LEU A 212 -7.98 -15.91 -7.10
N PRO A 213 -8.63 -15.07 -7.93
CA PRO A 213 -9.37 -15.57 -9.08
C PRO A 213 -8.41 -16.11 -10.15
N LYS A 214 -8.81 -17.22 -10.80
CA LYS A 214 -8.03 -17.86 -11.88
C LYS A 214 -7.75 -16.94 -13.06
N SER A 215 -8.55 -15.89 -13.25
CA SER A 215 -8.32 -14.87 -14.28
C SER A 215 -6.94 -14.23 -14.17
N ILE A 216 -6.35 -14.09 -12.97
CA ILE A 216 -5.00 -13.53 -12.80
C ILE A 216 -3.96 -14.36 -13.56
N LEU A 217 -4.05 -15.69 -13.50
CA LEU A 217 -3.15 -16.57 -14.24
C LEU A 217 -3.31 -16.38 -15.76
N TRP A 218 -4.55 -16.29 -16.24
CA TRP A 218 -4.81 -16.09 -17.67
C TRP A 218 -4.37 -14.71 -18.16
N TYR A 219 -4.55 -13.65 -17.37
CA TYR A 219 -4.00 -12.34 -17.70
C TYR A 219 -2.46 -12.37 -17.72
N TYR A 220 -1.82 -13.08 -16.79
CA TYR A 220 -0.37 -13.23 -16.79
C TYR A 220 0.13 -13.91 -18.07
N VAL A 221 -0.49 -15.02 -18.46
CA VAL A 221 -0.16 -15.72 -19.72
C VAL A 221 -0.46 -14.85 -20.94
N LEU A 222 -1.60 -14.15 -20.96
CA LEU A 222 -1.96 -13.24 -22.03
C LEU A 222 -0.89 -12.15 -22.24
N PHE A 223 -0.48 -11.46 -21.18
CA PHE A 223 0.53 -10.41 -21.28
C PHE A 223 1.90 -10.97 -21.69
N LEU A 224 2.27 -12.16 -21.24
CA LEU A 224 3.47 -12.85 -21.72
C LEU A 224 3.42 -13.13 -23.23
N VAL A 225 2.28 -13.57 -23.76
CA VAL A 225 2.14 -13.81 -25.22
C VAL A 225 2.15 -12.48 -25.98
N LEU A 226 1.46 -11.45 -25.45
CA LEU A 226 1.43 -10.14 -26.07
C LEU A 226 2.83 -9.51 -26.19
N SER A 227 3.72 -9.70 -25.21
CA SER A 227 5.09 -9.16 -25.32
C SER A 227 5.97 -9.88 -26.33
N LEU A 228 5.63 -11.13 -26.71
CA LEU A 228 6.31 -11.83 -27.81
C LEU A 228 5.85 -11.32 -29.19
N MET A 229 4.57 -10.96 -29.31
CA MET A 229 3.99 -10.47 -30.57
C MET A 229 4.23 -8.97 -30.77
N ALA A 230 4.21 -8.20 -29.68
CA ALA A 230 4.46 -6.77 -29.63
C ALA A 230 5.46 -6.47 -28.50
N PRO A 231 6.78 -6.57 -28.77
CA PRO A 231 7.80 -6.27 -27.78
C PRO A 231 7.62 -4.87 -27.18
N PRO A 232 7.62 -4.73 -25.85
CA PRO A 232 7.46 -3.43 -25.21
C PRO A 232 8.72 -2.58 -25.37
N GLU A 233 8.66 -1.60 -26.27
CA GLU A 233 9.74 -0.64 -26.52
C GLU A 233 9.79 0.42 -25.41
N GLN A 234 10.97 0.64 -24.83
CA GLN A 234 11.19 1.60 -23.74
C GLN A 234 10.69 3.00 -24.13
N GLY A 235 9.98 3.67 -23.21
CA GLY A 235 9.37 4.98 -23.44
C GLY A 235 8.01 4.95 -24.13
N SER A 236 7.57 3.82 -24.70
CA SER A 236 6.24 3.70 -25.28
C SER A 236 5.14 3.55 -24.20
N MET A 237 3.93 4.00 -24.50
CA MET A 237 2.76 3.77 -23.62
C MET A 237 2.53 2.28 -23.34
N TRP A 238 2.80 1.42 -24.34
CA TRP A 238 2.71 -0.03 -24.19
C TRP A 238 3.70 -0.55 -23.16
N TYR A 239 4.96 -0.09 -23.18
CA TYR A 239 5.96 -0.47 -22.18
C TYR A 239 5.55 -0.08 -20.76
N PHE A 240 5.08 1.15 -20.55
CA PHE A 240 4.59 1.59 -19.24
C PHE A 240 3.43 0.73 -18.73
N ALA A 241 2.44 0.44 -19.58
CA ALA A 241 1.31 -0.42 -19.23
C ALA A 241 1.78 -1.85 -18.91
N TYR A 242 2.61 -2.42 -19.78
CA TYR A 242 3.12 -3.78 -19.68
C TYR A 242 3.89 -3.99 -18.38
N VAL A 243 4.88 -3.15 -18.08
CA VAL A 243 5.75 -3.28 -16.90
C VAL A 243 4.93 -3.24 -15.60
N ASN A 244 3.97 -2.31 -15.49
CA ASN A 244 3.13 -2.19 -14.29
C ASN A 244 2.15 -3.35 -14.14
N ILE A 245 1.46 -3.73 -15.22
CA ILE A 245 0.50 -4.85 -15.19
C ILE A 245 1.23 -6.14 -14.87
N MET A 246 2.37 -6.41 -15.51
CA MET A 246 3.16 -7.60 -15.26
C MET A 246 3.71 -7.64 -13.84
N PHE A 247 4.20 -6.51 -13.31
CA PHE A 247 4.64 -6.43 -11.92
C PHE A 247 3.51 -6.81 -10.95
N MET A 248 2.31 -6.25 -11.15
CA MET A 248 1.14 -6.54 -10.30
C MET A 248 0.64 -7.97 -10.42
N LEU A 249 0.62 -8.55 -11.62
CA LEU A 249 0.25 -9.95 -11.83
C LEU A 249 1.26 -10.89 -11.17
N GLN A 250 2.56 -10.60 -11.30
CA GLN A 250 3.62 -11.36 -10.63
C GLN A 250 3.51 -11.27 -9.10
N PHE A 251 3.19 -10.09 -8.57
CA PHE A 251 2.96 -9.89 -7.15
C PHE A 251 1.74 -10.67 -6.64
N CYS A 252 0.63 -10.66 -7.39
CA CYS A 252 -0.55 -11.48 -7.08
C CYS A 252 -0.22 -12.97 -7.05
N LEU A 253 0.52 -13.48 -8.04
CA LEU A 253 0.96 -14.87 -8.09
C LEU A 253 1.91 -15.22 -6.93
N LEU A 254 2.79 -14.29 -6.54
CA LEU A 254 3.63 -14.46 -5.35
C LEU A 254 2.78 -14.57 -4.08
N LEU A 255 1.78 -13.70 -3.90
CA LEU A 255 0.85 -13.78 -2.76
C LEU A 255 0.08 -15.10 -2.73
N GLN A 256 -0.36 -15.60 -3.88
CA GLN A 256 -1.02 -16.91 -3.99
C GLN A 256 -0.07 -18.04 -3.56
N GLY A 257 1.19 -18.00 -4.01
CA GLY A 257 2.21 -18.96 -3.65
C GLY A 257 2.54 -18.96 -2.17
N LEU A 258 2.68 -17.76 -1.57
CA LEU A 258 2.85 -17.61 -0.13
C LEU A 258 1.63 -18.17 0.60
N SER A 259 0.41 -17.81 0.19
CA SER A 259 -0.82 -18.33 0.79
C SER A 259 -0.90 -19.87 0.72
N PHE A 260 -0.44 -20.48 -0.37
CA PHE A 260 -0.29 -21.93 -0.50
C PHE A 260 0.74 -22.50 0.48
N LEU A 261 1.89 -21.87 0.68
CA LEU A 261 2.86 -22.30 1.69
C LEU A 261 2.23 -22.30 3.09
N TYR A 262 1.58 -21.21 3.51
CA TYR A 262 0.91 -21.17 4.81
C TYR A 262 -0.17 -22.25 4.95
N PHE A 263 -0.90 -22.55 3.87
CA PHE A 263 -1.86 -23.65 3.83
C PHE A 263 -1.19 -25.02 3.99
N PHE A 264 -0.11 -25.28 3.25
CA PHE A 264 0.60 -26.55 3.25
C PHE A 264 1.18 -26.89 4.62
N PHE A 265 1.88 -25.93 5.24
CA PHE A 265 2.47 -26.11 6.57
C PHE A 265 1.39 -26.27 7.65
N TYR A 266 0.27 -25.54 7.53
CA TYR A 266 -0.88 -25.72 8.41
C TYR A 266 -1.52 -27.11 8.30
N MET A 267 -1.75 -27.60 7.08
CA MET A 267 -2.27 -28.94 6.82
C MET A 267 -1.36 -30.03 7.39
N LYS A 268 -0.04 -29.85 7.28
CA LYS A 268 0.96 -30.77 7.85
C LYS A 268 1.14 -30.64 9.37
N LYS A 269 0.42 -29.72 10.03
CA LYS A 269 0.56 -29.40 11.47
C LYS A 269 1.99 -29.00 11.85
N TRP A 270 2.73 -28.41 10.93
CA TRP A 270 4.08 -27.90 11.20
C TRP A 270 4.02 -26.49 11.81
N SER A 271 5.11 -26.10 12.47
CA SER A 271 5.19 -24.78 13.12
C SER A 271 5.02 -23.65 12.11
N ILE A 272 4.30 -22.59 12.51
CA ILE A 272 4.10 -21.37 11.71
C ILE A 272 5.41 -20.61 11.43
N VAL A 273 6.47 -20.90 12.19
CA VAL A 273 7.80 -20.30 11.99
C VAL A 273 8.35 -20.61 10.61
N PHE A 274 8.13 -21.81 10.08
CA PHE A 274 8.66 -22.20 8.77
C PHE A 274 8.09 -21.38 7.59
N PRO A 275 6.76 -21.25 7.41
CA PRO A 275 6.22 -20.41 6.34
C PRO A 275 6.56 -18.92 6.54
N ILE A 276 6.75 -18.44 7.78
CA ILE A 276 7.23 -17.07 8.04
C ILE A 276 8.67 -16.89 7.54
N LEU A 277 9.57 -17.80 7.91
CA LEU A 277 10.97 -17.75 7.45
C LEU A 277 11.04 -17.85 5.92
N LEU A 278 10.31 -18.78 5.30
CA LEU A 278 10.23 -18.88 3.84
C LEU A 278 9.72 -17.58 3.21
N THR A 279 8.73 -16.92 3.83
CA THR A 279 8.25 -15.62 3.35
C THR A 279 9.38 -14.58 3.36
N ILE A 280 10.10 -14.45 4.47
CA ILE A 280 11.20 -13.49 4.62
C ILE A 280 12.32 -13.80 3.61
N PHE A 281 12.78 -15.05 3.56
CA PHE A 281 13.84 -15.46 2.63
C PHE A 281 13.41 -15.33 1.17
N SER A 282 12.13 -15.46 0.84
CA SER A 282 11.65 -15.26 -0.53
C SER A 282 11.90 -13.84 -1.02
N PHE A 283 11.86 -12.83 -0.15
CA PHE A 283 12.19 -11.45 -0.54
C PHE A 283 13.69 -11.15 -0.54
N LEU A 284 14.49 -11.93 0.20
CA LEU A 284 15.95 -11.77 0.27
C LEU A 284 16.69 -12.54 -0.84
N ILE A 285 16.12 -13.65 -1.30
CA ILE A 285 16.75 -14.59 -2.24
C ILE A 285 15.89 -14.66 -3.50
N LEU A 286 16.32 -13.97 -4.56
CA LEU A 286 15.57 -13.89 -5.84
C LEU A 286 15.16 -15.26 -6.41
N PRO A 287 16.03 -16.30 -6.44
CA PRO A 287 15.61 -17.63 -6.85
C PRO A 287 14.41 -18.18 -6.07
N LEU A 288 14.38 -17.95 -4.74
CA LEU A 288 13.29 -18.42 -3.89
C LEU A 288 12.00 -17.65 -4.18
N LEU A 289 12.07 -16.34 -4.43
CA LEU A 289 10.93 -15.53 -4.90
C LEU A 289 10.27 -16.18 -6.13
N TYR A 290 11.08 -16.56 -7.12
CA TYR A 290 10.60 -17.19 -8.34
C TYR A 290 9.96 -18.55 -8.08
N LEU A 291 10.54 -19.37 -7.21
CA LEU A 291 9.95 -20.66 -6.81
C LEU A 291 8.60 -20.48 -6.13
N VAL A 292 8.47 -19.54 -5.20
CA VAL A 292 7.18 -19.27 -4.54
C VAL A 292 6.15 -18.75 -5.55
N ARG A 293 6.56 -17.89 -6.48
CA ARG A 293 5.66 -17.45 -7.56
C ARG A 293 5.20 -18.59 -8.46
N LEU A 294 6.10 -19.52 -8.81
CA LEU A 294 5.76 -20.74 -9.54
C LEU A 294 4.77 -21.60 -8.76
N LEU A 295 4.94 -21.76 -7.45
CA LEU A 295 3.94 -22.43 -6.61
C LEU A 295 2.57 -21.74 -6.69
N GLY A 296 2.52 -20.40 -6.73
CA GLY A 296 1.28 -19.65 -6.91
C GLY A 296 0.62 -19.89 -8.27
N ILE A 297 1.41 -19.97 -9.34
CA ILE A 297 0.94 -20.33 -10.69
C ILE A 297 0.33 -21.74 -10.69
N ILE A 298 1.02 -22.72 -10.11
CA ILE A 298 0.57 -24.11 -10.07
C ILE A 298 -0.68 -24.24 -9.20
N ASP A 299 -0.70 -23.61 -8.02
CA ASP A 299 -1.86 -23.64 -7.13
C ASP A 299 -3.10 -23.05 -7.81
N LEU A 300 -2.97 -21.90 -8.49
CA LEU A 300 -4.08 -21.25 -9.16
C LEU A 300 -4.55 -22.01 -10.41
N GLY A 301 -3.61 -22.57 -11.18
CA GLY A 301 -3.91 -23.33 -12.39
C GLY A 301 -4.57 -24.68 -12.12
N PHE A 302 -4.10 -25.39 -11.09
CA PHE A 302 -4.53 -26.76 -10.79
C PHE A 302 -5.46 -26.89 -9.57
N ASP A 303 -5.78 -25.80 -8.88
CA ASP A 303 -6.50 -25.79 -7.59
C ASP A 303 -5.85 -26.70 -6.54
N LEU A 304 -4.54 -26.57 -6.31
CA LEU A 304 -3.79 -27.49 -5.45
C LEU A 304 -4.34 -27.54 -4.03
N LYS A 305 -4.67 -26.39 -3.41
CA LYS A 305 -5.27 -26.37 -2.06
C LYS A 305 -6.53 -27.24 -1.97
N ARG A 306 -7.43 -27.10 -2.94
CA ARG A 306 -8.71 -27.84 -2.98
C ARG A 306 -8.48 -29.34 -3.14
N ARG A 307 -7.54 -29.74 -4.01
CA ARG A 307 -7.20 -31.15 -4.23
C ARG A 307 -6.56 -31.79 -2.99
N LEU A 308 -5.74 -31.05 -2.26
CA LEU A 308 -5.09 -31.54 -1.04
C LEU A 308 -6.07 -31.69 0.12
N GLN A 309 -7.05 -30.78 0.26
CA GLN A 309 -8.13 -30.89 1.25
C GLN A 309 -9.05 -32.10 1.01
N GLN A 310 -9.18 -32.58 -0.23
CA GLN A 310 -10.00 -33.75 -0.55
C GLN A 310 -9.31 -35.09 -0.27
N LYS A 311 -7.98 -35.08 -0.07
CA LYS A 311 -7.15 -36.28 0.12
C LYS A 311 -6.68 -36.50 1.56
N GLY A 312 -6.91 -35.55 2.46
CA GLY A 312 -6.52 -35.60 3.88
C GLY A 312 -7.74 -35.49 4.77
#